data_AF-A0A1B9EA29-F1
#
_entry.id   AF-A0A1B9EA29-F1
#
_cell.length_a   1.000
_cell.length_b   1.000
_cell.length_c   1.000
_cell.angle_alpha   90.00
_cell.angle_beta   90.00
_cell.angle_gamma   90.00
#
_symmetry.space_group_name_H-M   'P 1'
#
loop_
_entity.id
_entity.type
_entity.pdbx_description
1 polymer ?
#
loop_
_entity_poly.entity_id
_entity_poly.type
_entity_poly.pdbx_seq_one_letter_code
_entity_poly.pdbx_strand_id
1 'polypeptide(L)'
;MYYLKFKISLRTIKGLKYYYGISTNESYWNNFEIFSGKLPNNISRAKAYLFKQRTDVTCTELGFGTAYNSKDSKDLIETGKTAAKRHTIELDNNQFIFSKNIKTVNSIIEFSKNHNIKIIFITCPAYSTYRENLNPIQLDNSLNIIKQLSAKNKNTTYYNFLTDKTFIADDYYDADHLNEIGAKKLTLKIDSIINNIESTNVQQSFVKKAGSVLK
;
A
#
# COMPACT_ATOMS: atom_id res chain seq x y z
N MET A 1 12.76 -6.78 16.64
CA MET A 1 11.50 -6.83 15.87
C MET A 1 11.49 -5.63 14.92
N TYR A 2 11.86 -5.81 13.65
CA TYR A 2 12.31 -4.73 12.76
C TYR A 2 11.85 -4.92 11.31
N TYR A 3 11.68 -3.86 10.50
CA TYR A 3 10.70 -3.80 9.39
C TYR A 3 11.18 -3.23 8.06
N LEU A 4 10.71 -3.81 6.95
CA LEU A 4 10.88 -3.36 5.58
C LEU A 4 9.54 -2.82 5.07
N LYS A 5 9.55 -1.61 4.50
CA LYS A 5 8.42 -0.98 3.80
C LYS A 5 7.09 -0.89 4.58
N PHE A 6 7.06 -1.06 5.91
CA PHE A 6 5.91 -0.67 6.74
C PHE A 6 5.94 0.83 7.04
N LYS A 7 6.10 1.66 6.00
CA LYS A 7 6.07 3.13 6.09
C LYS A 7 4.86 3.62 5.30
N ILE A 8 3.78 3.96 6.01
CA ILE A 8 2.70 4.71 5.39
C ILE A 8 3.26 6.10 5.08
N SER A 9 3.16 6.54 3.83
CA SER A 9 3.72 7.84 3.45
C SER A 9 3.02 8.95 4.25
N LEU A 10 3.76 10.00 4.63
CA LEU A 10 3.17 11.17 5.32
C LEU A 10 2.01 11.77 4.53
N ARG A 11 2.05 11.69 3.19
CA ARG A 11 0.97 12.16 2.31
C ARG A 11 -0.30 11.31 2.48
N THR A 12 -0.14 9.99 2.55
CA THR A 12 -1.24 9.04 2.79
C THR A 12 -1.85 9.22 4.18
N ILE A 13 -1.01 9.36 5.22
CA ILE A 13 -1.44 9.60 6.61
C ILE A 13 -2.28 10.88 6.70
N LYS A 14 -1.82 11.97 6.08
CA LYS A 14 -2.56 13.23 6.03
C LYS A 14 -3.93 13.10 5.36
N GLY A 15 -4.00 12.43 4.21
CA GLY A 15 -5.27 12.19 3.52
C GLY A 15 -6.28 11.43 4.39
N LEU A 16 -5.82 10.40 5.12
CA LEU A 16 -6.66 9.65 6.06
C LEU A 16 -7.23 10.54 7.17
N LYS A 17 -6.43 11.49 7.67
CA LYS A 17 -6.89 12.45 8.68
C LYS A 17 -7.88 13.46 8.11
N TYR A 18 -7.56 14.10 6.98
CA TYR A 18 -8.41 15.18 6.41
C TYR A 18 -9.75 14.68 5.92
N TYR A 19 -9.73 13.59 5.16
CA TYR A 19 -10.91 13.16 4.41
C TYR A 19 -11.73 12.13 5.19
N TYR A 20 -11.13 11.43 6.16
CA TYR A 20 -11.78 10.32 6.85
C TYR A 20 -11.73 10.43 8.39
N GLY A 21 -11.12 11.48 8.94
CA GLY A 21 -11.04 11.68 10.40
C GLY A 21 -10.23 10.62 11.15
N ILE A 22 -9.43 9.82 10.44
CA ILE A 22 -8.65 8.75 11.05
C ILE A 22 -7.53 9.36 11.88
N SER A 23 -7.43 8.95 13.15
CA SER A 23 -6.43 9.49 14.07
C SER A 23 -5.02 9.15 13.59
N THR A 24 -4.19 10.19 13.45
CA THR A 24 -2.79 10.05 13.07
C THR A 24 -1.93 10.91 13.99
N ASN A 25 -0.80 10.38 14.47
CA ASN A 25 0.10 11.06 15.40
C ASN A 25 1.00 12.10 14.69
N GLU A 26 0.37 13.06 14.01
CA GLU A 26 1.01 14.08 13.18
C GLU A 26 1.04 15.45 13.86
N SER A 27 2.05 16.25 13.52
CA SER A 27 2.21 17.63 14.00
C SER A 27 1.01 18.52 13.65
N TYR A 28 0.76 19.58 14.40
CA TYR A 28 -0.30 20.56 14.10
C TYR A 28 -0.17 21.13 12.68
N TRP A 29 1.05 21.45 12.24
CA TRP A 29 1.32 21.98 10.89
C TRP A 29 1.02 20.97 9.78
N ASN A 30 0.97 19.69 10.12
CA ASN A 30 0.58 18.63 9.21
C ASN A 30 -0.92 18.60 8.92
N ASN A 31 -1.71 19.51 9.54
CA ASN A 31 -3.13 19.78 9.26
C ASN A 31 -3.38 20.84 8.18
N PHE A 32 -2.34 21.32 7.48
CA PHE A 32 -2.52 22.10 6.25
C PHE A 32 -1.87 21.40 5.06
N GLU A 33 -2.64 21.20 3.98
CA GLU A 33 -2.16 20.52 2.77
C GLU A 33 -1.04 21.31 2.08
N ILE A 34 -1.12 22.65 2.10
CA ILE A 34 -0.10 23.53 1.50
C ILE A 34 1.26 23.47 2.21
N PHE A 35 1.29 23.06 3.49
CA PHE A 35 2.52 22.82 4.24
C PHE A 35 2.97 21.36 4.17
N SER A 36 2.41 20.56 3.24
CA SER A 36 2.93 19.24 2.95
C SER A 36 4.22 19.33 2.12
N GLY A 37 5.33 18.83 2.67
CA GLY A 37 6.63 18.83 2.00
C GLY A 37 7.48 20.07 2.32
N LYS A 38 8.58 20.25 1.56
CA LYS A 38 9.50 21.38 1.74
C LYS A 38 8.92 22.63 1.08
N LEU A 39 8.88 23.76 1.80
CA LEU A 39 8.36 25.03 1.27
C LEU A 39 8.99 25.44 -0.09
N PRO A 40 10.31 25.33 -0.31
CA PRO A 40 10.91 25.62 -1.62
C PRO A 40 10.34 24.77 -2.76
N ASN A 41 10.02 23.50 -2.49
CA ASN A 41 9.41 22.63 -3.49
C ASN A 41 8.00 23.13 -3.83
N ASN A 42 7.20 23.50 -2.83
CA ASN A 42 5.84 24.01 -3.06
C ASN A 42 5.85 25.35 -3.83
N ILE A 43 6.80 26.24 -3.54
CA ILE A 43 7.00 27.47 -4.31
C ILE A 43 7.38 27.15 -5.76
N SER A 44 8.31 26.20 -5.97
CA SER A 44 8.71 25.78 -7.32
C SER A 44 7.54 25.23 -8.13
N ARG A 45 6.73 24.38 -7.51
CA ARG A 45 5.51 23.79 -8.11
C ARG A 45 4.49 24.87 -8.47
N ALA A 46 4.23 25.82 -7.56
CA ALA A 46 3.34 26.95 -7.82
C ALA A 46 3.81 27.81 -8.99
N LYS A 47 5.13 28.11 -9.06
CA LYS A 47 5.70 28.86 -10.19
C LYS A 47 5.60 28.09 -11.50
N ALA A 48 5.87 26.78 -11.49
CA ALA A 48 5.75 25.94 -12.69
C ALA A 48 4.31 25.90 -13.22
N TYR A 49 3.32 25.82 -12.32
CA TYR A 49 1.91 25.86 -12.69
C TYR A 49 1.52 27.23 -13.25
N LEU A 50 1.77 28.32 -12.51
CA LEU A 50 1.31 29.66 -12.88
C LEU A 50 2.01 30.24 -14.11
N PHE A 51 3.32 30.01 -14.25
CA PHE A 51 4.12 30.66 -15.31
C PHE A 51 4.51 29.74 -16.47
N LYS A 52 4.49 28.41 -16.27
CA LYS A 52 4.89 27.44 -17.31
C LYS A 52 3.77 26.53 -17.76
N GLN A 53 2.56 26.67 -17.19
CA GLN A 53 1.41 25.78 -17.41
C GLN A 53 1.77 24.29 -17.24
N ARG A 54 2.77 24.00 -16.40
CA ARG A 54 3.20 22.63 -16.09
C ARG A 54 2.49 22.16 -14.84
N THR A 55 1.88 20.99 -14.92
CA THR A 55 1.21 20.33 -13.80
C THR A 55 2.04 19.19 -13.25
N ASP A 56 1.97 18.96 -11.93
CA ASP A 56 2.52 17.77 -11.28
C ASP A 56 1.49 16.63 -11.18
N VAL A 57 0.37 16.73 -11.89
CA VAL A 57 -0.60 15.64 -11.98
C VAL A 57 0.03 14.52 -12.80
N THR A 58 0.42 13.45 -12.11
CA THR A 58 1.03 12.25 -12.69
C THR A 58 0.05 11.09 -12.77
N CYS A 59 -1.25 11.39 -12.95
CA CYS A 59 -2.30 10.39 -13.04
C CYS A 59 -3.38 10.79 -14.04
N THR A 60 -4.16 9.82 -14.52
CA THR A 60 -5.35 10.06 -15.34
C THR A 60 -6.48 10.66 -14.51
N GLU A 61 -7.55 11.10 -15.18
CA GLU A 61 -8.77 11.61 -14.54
C GLU A 61 -9.43 10.56 -13.63
N LEU A 62 -9.23 9.28 -13.91
CA LEU A 62 -9.69 8.15 -13.08
C LEU A 62 -8.69 7.77 -11.98
N GLY A 63 -7.58 8.51 -11.82
CA GLY A 63 -6.58 8.32 -10.77
C GLY A 63 -5.49 7.30 -11.07
N PHE A 64 -5.39 6.77 -12.29
CA PHE A 64 -4.33 5.81 -12.65
C PHE A 64 -2.98 6.52 -12.82
N GLY A 65 -1.95 6.08 -12.10
CA GLY A 65 -0.61 6.68 -12.18
C GLY A 65 0.08 6.42 -13.53
N THR A 66 0.62 7.46 -14.16
CA THR A 66 1.19 7.39 -15.52
C THR A 66 2.72 7.37 -15.55
N ALA A 67 3.38 7.39 -14.39
CA ALA A 67 4.83 7.54 -14.28
C ALA A 67 5.63 6.24 -14.55
N TYR A 68 4.99 5.07 -14.45
CA TYR A 68 5.65 3.76 -14.53
C TYR A 68 5.19 3.01 -15.78
N ASN A 69 5.77 3.36 -16.93
CA ASN A 69 5.43 2.77 -18.21
C ASN A 69 6.45 1.69 -18.62
N SER A 70 5.97 0.56 -19.16
CA SER A 70 6.79 -0.56 -19.63
C SER A 70 7.83 -0.17 -20.69
N LYS A 71 7.52 0.82 -21.54
CA LYS A 71 8.46 1.33 -22.55
C LYS A 71 9.71 1.99 -21.95
N ASP A 72 9.59 2.46 -20.71
CA ASP A 72 10.62 3.19 -19.96
C ASP A 72 11.14 2.33 -18.78
N SER A 73 10.94 1.01 -18.84
CA SER A 73 11.39 0.07 -17.80
C SER A 73 12.90 0.15 -17.59
N LYS A 74 13.30 0.01 -16.33
CA LYS A 74 14.69 0.14 -15.85
C LYS A 74 15.36 -1.20 -15.69
N ASP A 75 16.68 -1.17 -15.51
CA ASP A 75 17.46 -2.34 -15.14
C ASP A 75 16.99 -2.90 -13.79
N LEU A 76 16.37 -4.09 -13.82
CA LEU A 76 15.82 -4.73 -12.63
C LEU A 76 16.92 -5.22 -11.67
N ILE A 77 18.13 -5.51 -12.14
CA ILE A 77 19.25 -5.93 -11.29
C ILE A 77 19.77 -4.75 -10.49
N GLU A 78 20.07 -3.63 -11.15
CA GLU A 78 20.60 -2.44 -10.50
C GLU A 78 19.55 -1.83 -9.56
N THR A 79 18.33 -1.63 -10.06
CA THR A 79 17.26 -1.01 -9.28
C THR A 79 16.87 -1.86 -8.07
N GLY A 80 16.94 -3.20 -8.18
CA GLY A 80 16.68 -4.10 -7.06
C GLY A 80 17.64 -3.91 -5.89
N LYS A 81 18.94 -3.90 -6.17
CA LYS A 81 19.98 -3.67 -5.15
C LYS A 81 19.85 -2.28 -4.53
N THR A 82 19.71 -1.25 -5.36
CA THR A 82 19.64 0.15 -4.91
C THR A 82 18.38 0.42 -4.09
N ALA A 83 17.22 -0.07 -4.53
CA ALA A 83 15.97 0.08 -3.81
C ALA A 83 15.98 -0.70 -2.49
N ALA A 84 16.52 -1.92 -2.45
CA ALA A 84 16.59 -2.72 -1.23
C ALA A 84 17.47 -2.05 -0.17
N LYS A 85 18.63 -1.50 -0.59
CA LYS A 85 19.49 -0.69 0.28
C LYS A 85 18.76 0.56 0.80
N ARG A 86 18.09 1.31 -0.09
CA ARG A 86 17.31 2.51 0.28
C ARG A 86 16.16 2.21 1.23
N HIS A 87 15.56 1.02 1.16
CA HIS A 87 14.43 0.59 1.99
C HIS A 87 14.86 -0.10 3.29
N THR A 88 16.15 -0.34 3.47
CA THR A 88 16.70 -0.84 4.74
C THR A 88 16.94 0.35 5.66
N ILE A 89 16.34 0.31 6.85
CA ILE A 89 16.51 1.36 7.87
C ILE A 89 17.42 0.90 9.02
N GLU A 90 18.11 1.83 9.67
CA GLU A 90 18.79 1.54 10.94
C GLU A 90 17.78 1.40 12.07
N LEU A 91 17.98 0.39 12.92
CA LEU A 91 16.95 -0.13 13.80
C LEU A 91 16.70 0.73 15.04
N ASP A 92 17.79 1.15 15.68
CA ASP A 92 17.74 1.81 16.99
C ASP A 92 17.03 3.17 16.93
N ASN A 93 17.12 3.85 15.79
CA ASN A 93 16.53 5.17 15.60
C ASN A 93 15.08 5.15 15.11
N ASN A 94 14.53 3.99 14.71
CA ASN A 94 13.26 3.93 13.98
C ASN A 94 12.17 3.04 14.60
N GLN A 95 12.43 2.40 15.75
CA GLN A 95 11.44 1.56 16.44
C GLN A 95 10.14 2.32 16.77
N PHE A 96 10.26 3.60 17.14
CA PHE A 96 9.11 4.47 17.41
C PHE A 96 8.23 4.70 16.17
N ILE A 97 8.85 4.90 15.00
CA ILE A 97 8.13 5.09 13.72
C ILE A 97 7.33 3.84 13.39
N PHE A 98 7.94 2.68 13.55
CA PHE A 98 7.28 1.42 13.29
C PHE A 98 6.05 1.22 14.21
N SER A 99 6.22 1.51 15.50
CA SER A 99 5.13 1.45 16.48
C SER A 99 3.99 2.43 16.16
N LYS A 100 4.32 3.62 15.66
CA LYS A 100 3.33 4.57 15.11
C LYS A 100 2.57 3.98 13.92
N ASN A 101 3.25 3.30 13.00
CA ASN A 101 2.60 2.73 11.82
C ASN A 101 1.63 1.60 12.19
N ILE A 102 1.96 0.75 13.18
CA ILE A 102 0.99 -0.22 13.72
C ILE A 102 -0.25 0.49 14.26
N LYS A 103 -0.07 1.55 15.06
CA LYS A 103 -1.20 2.32 15.61
C LYS A 103 -2.10 2.86 14.50
N THR A 104 -1.51 3.44 13.45
CA THR A 104 -2.27 3.92 12.28
C THR A 104 -3.04 2.80 11.59
N VAL A 105 -2.42 1.63 11.36
CA VAL A 105 -3.12 0.49 10.74
C VAL A 105 -4.27 -0.01 11.62
N ASN A 106 -4.08 -0.09 12.94
CA ASN A 106 -5.17 -0.41 13.86
C ASN A 106 -6.32 0.60 13.79
N SER A 107 -6.01 1.90 13.68
CA SER A 107 -7.05 2.94 13.50
C SER A 107 -7.83 2.78 12.20
N ILE A 108 -7.17 2.38 11.09
CA ILE A 108 -7.85 2.07 9.82
C ILE A 108 -8.75 0.85 9.97
N ILE A 109 -8.27 -0.20 10.65
CA ILE A 109 -9.05 -1.41 10.92
C ILE A 109 -10.30 -1.08 11.74
N GLU A 110 -10.14 -0.28 12.81
CA GLU A 110 -11.24 0.10 13.70
C GLU A 110 -12.26 0.98 13.00
N PHE A 111 -11.80 2.00 12.26
CA PHE A 111 -12.66 2.79 11.39
C PHE A 111 -13.46 1.88 10.45
N SER A 112 -12.79 0.95 9.77
CA SER A 112 -13.45 0.06 8.82
C SER A 112 -14.49 -0.83 9.50
N LYS A 113 -14.24 -1.33 10.70
CA LYS A 113 -15.24 -2.09 11.47
C LYS A 113 -16.48 -1.25 11.76
N ASN A 114 -16.30 -0.02 12.25
CA ASN A 114 -17.39 0.88 12.62
C ASN A 114 -18.24 1.30 11.42
N HIS A 115 -17.70 1.17 10.21
CA HIS A 115 -18.37 1.47 8.95
C HIS A 115 -18.75 0.20 8.15
N ASN A 116 -18.68 -0.99 8.74
CA ASN A 116 -18.95 -2.28 8.06
C ASN A 116 -18.13 -2.50 6.77
N ILE A 117 -16.92 -1.98 6.71
CA ILE A 117 -15.97 -2.11 5.60
C ILE A 117 -15.04 -3.31 5.87
N LYS A 118 -14.90 -4.17 4.85
CA LYS A 118 -13.90 -5.24 4.83
C LYS A 118 -12.58 -4.71 4.27
N ILE A 119 -11.47 -5.06 4.90
CA ILE A 119 -10.12 -4.69 4.44
C ILE A 119 -9.45 -5.91 3.80
N ILE A 120 -8.85 -5.70 2.64
CA ILE A 120 -7.92 -6.64 2.03
C ILE A 120 -6.53 -6.03 2.10
N PHE A 121 -5.68 -6.56 2.97
CA PHE A 121 -4.26 -6.23 2.97
C PHE A 121 -3.55 -7.01 1.88
N ILE A 122 -2.66 -6.35 1.15
CA ILE A 122 -1.82 -7.00 0.15
C ILE A 122 -0.34 -6.66 0.38
N THR A 123 0.52 -7.63 0.10
CA THR A 123 1.92 -7.37 -0.20
C THR A 123 2.09 -7.51 -1.71
N CYS A 124 2.44 -6.42 -2.37
CA CYS A 124 2.62 -6.40 -3.82
C CYS A 124 3.77 -7.31 -4.27
N PRO A 125 3.70 -7.84 -5.49
CA PRO A 125 4.83 -8.52 -6.11
C PRO A 125 6.01 -7.55 -6.27
N ALA A 126 7.22 -8.09 -6.17
CA ALA A 126 8.46 -7.37 -6.45
C ALA A 126 9.43 -8.32 -7.15
N TYR A 127 10.34 -7.81 -7.98
CA TYR A 127 11.24 -8.65 -8.76
C TYR A 127 12.28 -9.37 -7.85
N SER A 128 12.84 -10.48 -8.31
CA SER A 128 13.71 -11.35 -7.49
C SER A 128 14.91 -10.62 -6.90
N THR A 129 15.59 -9.81 -7.71
CA THR A 129 16.78 -9.05 -7.30
C THR A 129 16.47 -8.09 -6.16
N TYR A 130 15.28 -7.46 -6.12
CA TYR A 130 14.88 -6.65 -4.98
C TYR A 130 14.67 -7.52 -3.75
N ARG A 131 13.87 -8.59 -3.87
CA ARG A 131 13.51 -9.48 -2.76
C ARG A 131 14.72 -10.11 -2.09
N GLU A 132 15.67 -10.58 -2.88
CA GLU A 132 16.89 -11.25 -2.43
C GLU A 132 17.85 -10.29 -1.71
N ASN A 133 17.76 -8.99 -1.98
CA ASN A 133 18.59 -7.96 -1.33
C ASN A 133 17.89 -7.28 -0.15
N LEU A 134 16.65 -7.66 0.17
CA LEU A 134 15.94 -7.14 1.34
C LEU A 134 16.64 -7.59 2.63
N ASN A 135 16.64 -6.73 3.64
CA ASN A 135 17.01 -7.17 4.97
C ASN A 135 15.96 -8.20 5.47
N PRO A 136 16.36 -9.46 5.74
CA PRO A 136 15.41 -10.54 6.01
C PRO A 136 14.65 -10.35 7.32
N ILE A 137 15.34 -9.85 8.36
CA ILE A 137 14.71 -9.52 9.64
C ILE A 137 13.63 -8.46 9.41
N GLN A 138 13.96 -7.42 8.64
CA GLN A 138 13.04 -6.36 8.24
C GLN A 138 11.79 -6.88 7.50
N LEU A 139 12.01 -7.74 6.52
CA LEU A 139 10.91 -8.35 5.79
C LEU A 139 10.02 -9.21 6.72
N ASP A 140 10.62 -10.10 7.49
CA ASP A 140 9.89 -11.06 8.32
C ASP A 140 9.00 -10.40 9.34
N ASN A 141 9.47 -9.38 10.05
CA ASN A 141 8.59 -8.75 11.03
C ASN A 141 7.42 -8.05 10.31
N SER A 142 7.63 -7.44 9.15
CA SER A 142 6.57 -6.77 8.37
C SER A 142 5.49 -7.73 7.92
N LEU A 143 5.89 -8.91 7.46
CA LEU A 143 4.96 -9.97 7.09
C LEU A 143 4.26 -10.54 8.34
N ASN A 144 4.97 -10.71 9.44
CA ASN A 144 4.41 -11.28 10.66
C ASN A 144 3.40 -10.32 11.31
N ILE A 145 3.69 -9.01 11.36
CA ILE A 145 2.76 -8.06 11.96
C ILE A 145 1.45 -7.98 11.16
N ILE A 146 1.51 -7.94 9.82
CA ILE A 146 0.29 -7.84 9.02
C ILE A 146 -0.52 -9.13 9.08
N LYS A 147 0.13 -10.30 9.13
CA LYS A 147 -0.52 -11.59 9.39
C LYS A 147 -1.21 -11.62 10.75
N GLN A 148 -0.52 -11.17 11.80
CA GLN A 148 -1.08 -11.10 13.15
C GLN A 148 -2.27 -10.14 13.24
N LEU A 149 -2.15 -8.95 12.65
CA LEU A 149 -3.24 -7.98 12.58
C LEU A 149 -4.44 -8.56 11.83
N SER A 150 -4.19 -9.27 10.73
CA SER A 150 -5.28 -9.87 9.95
C SER A 150 -5.98 -11.00 10.70
N ALA A 151 -5.23 -11.87 11.36
CA ALA A 151 -5.78 -12.97 12.16
C ALA A 151 -6.60 -12.48 13.37
N LYS A 152 -6.22 -11.34 13.97
CA LYS A 152 -6.92 -10.76 15.11
C LYS A 152 -8.22 -10.04 14.74
N ASN A 153 -8.44 -9.70 13.47
CA ASN A 153 -9.54 -8.84 13.04
C ASN A 153 -10.39 -9.52 11.95
N LYS A 154 -11.61 -9.94 12.31
CA LYS A 154 -12.53 -10.68 11.42
C LYS A 154 -12.92 -9.94 10.14
N ASN A 155 -12.86 -8.60 10.12
CA ASN A 155 -13.17 -7.79 8.94
C ASN A 155 -11.96 -7.60 8.00
N THR A 156 -10.88 -8.34 8.22
CA THR A 156 -9.64 -8.19 7.45
C THR A 156 -9.17 -9.51 6.85
N THR A 157 -8.53 -9.44 5.70
CA THR A 157 -7.87 -10.57 5.04
C THR A 157 -6.51 -10.13 4.54
N TYR A 158 -5.59 -11.07 4.32
CA TYR A 158 -4.24 -10.77 3.85
C TYR A 158 -3.79 -11.71 2.75
N TYR A 159 -3.29 -11.13 1.65
CA TYR A 159 -2.73 -11.84 0.51
C TYR A 159 -1.31 -11.37 0.25
N ASN A 160 -0.37 -12.32 0.16
CA ASN A 160 1.05 -12.02 -0.09
C ASN A 160 1.44 -12.45 -1.51
N PHE A 161 1.63 -11.47 -2.40
CA PHE A 161 2.06 -11.70 -3.78
C PHE A 161 3.56 -11.47 -3.99
N LEU A 162 4.32 -11.23 -2.91
CA LEU A 162 5.73 -10.83 -3.02
C LEU A 162 6.53 -11.76 -3.94
N THR A 163 6.33 -13.07 -3.80
CA THR A 163 7.01 -14.13 -4.56
C THR A 163 6.12 -14.80 -5.61
N ASP A 164 5.00 -14.17 -6.00
CA ASP A 164 4.09 -14.72 -7.01
C ASP A 164 4.80 -14.88 -8.35
N LYS A 165 5.01 -16.14 -8.76
CA LYS A 165 5.75 -16.52 -9.96
C LYS A 165 5.02 -16.21 -11.27
N THR A 166 3.74 -15.79 -11.20
CA THR A 166 2.99 -15.36 -12.39
C THR A 166 3.37 -13.96 -12.88
N PHE A 167 4.17 -13.22 -12.09
CA PHE A 167 4.80 -11.97 -12.51
C PHE A 167 6.19 -12.25 -13.09
N ILE A 168 6.40 -11.79 -14.32
CA ILE A 168 7.63 -11.92 -15.10
C ILE A 168 8.32 -10.56 -15.22
N ALA A 169 9.55 -10.52 -15.76
CA ALA A 169 10.33 -9.29 -15.89
C ALA A 169 9.54 -8.14 -16.56
N ASP A 170 8.79 -8.44 -17.63
CA ASP A 170 8.01 -7.45 -18.39
C ASP A 170 6.85 -6.82 -17.60
N ASP A 171 6.50 -7.33 -16.43
CA ASP A 171 5.47 -6.74 -15.56
C ASP A 171 6.02 -5.60 -14.68
N TYR A 172 7.34 -5.41 -14.66
CA TYR A 172 8.02 -4.48 -13.75
C TYR A 172 8.52 -3.23 -14.49
N TYR A 173 8.30 -2.07 -13.88
CA TYR A 173 8.94 -0.82 -14.30
C TYR A 173 10.35 -0.73 -13.73
N ASP A 174 10.49 -1.04 -12.44
CA ASP A 174 11.75 -1.29 -11.76
C ASP A 174 11.57 -2.45 -10.80
N ALA A 175 12.63 -2.89 -10.13
CA ALA A 175 12.57 -4.12 -9.34
C ALA A 175 11.58 -4.09 -8.16
N ASP A 176 11.08 -2.92 -7.74
CA ASP A 176 10.14 -2.79 -6.62
C ASP A 176 8.80 -2.12 -6.96
N HIS A 177 8.57 -1.82 -8.25
CA HIS A 177 7.31 -1.28 -8.79
C HIS A 177 6.88 -1.99 -10.07
N LEU A 178 5.59 -2.31 -10.15
CA LEU A 178 4.96 -2.79 -11.39
C LEU A 178 4.83 -1.63 -12.40
N ASN A 179 4.92 -1.98 -13.68
CA ASN A 179 4.47 -1.09 -14.77
C ASN A 179 2.96 -1.27 -15.01
N GLU A 180 2.41 -0.66 -16.07
CA GLU A 180 0.99 -0.75 -16.40
C GLU A 180 0.51 -2.18 -16.71
N ILE A 181 1.37 -3.02 -17.29
CA ILE A 181 1.05 -4.42 -17.62
C ILE A 181 0.93 -5.23 -16.34
N GLY A 182 1.95 -5.14 -15.48
CA GLY A 182 1.95 -5.79 -14.17
C GLY A 182 0.84 -5.28 -13.26
N ALA A 183 0.57 -3.98 -13.26
CA ALA A 183 -0.50 -3.38 -12.48
C ALA A 183 -1.87 -3.94 -12.91
N LYS A 184 -2.14 -4.04 -14.22
CA LYS A 184 -3.36 -4.68 -14.73
C LYS A 184 -3.48 -6.14 -14.26
N LYS A 185 -2.39 -6.91 -14.32
CA LYS A 185 -2.35 -8.29 -13.83
C LYS A 185 -2.68 -8.41 -12.34
N LEU A 186 -2.10 -7.54 -11.50
CA LEU A 186 -2.41 -7.50 -10.07
C LEU A 186 -3.86 -7.08 -9.82
N THR A 187 -4.38 -6.10 -10.54
CA THR A 187 -5.78 -5.67 -10.44
C THR A 187 -6.74 -6.82 -10.72
N LEU A 188 -6.53 -7.59 -11.79
CA LEU A 188 -7.37 -8.75 -12.12
C LEU A 188 -7.32 -9.84 -11.03
N LYS A 189 -6.17 -10.06 -10.40
CA LYS A 189 -6.07 -10.98 -9.24
C LYS A 189 -6.87 -10.47 -8.04
N ILE A 190 -6.79 -9.17 -7.75
CA ILE A 190 -7.54 -8.56 -6.64
C ILE A 190 -9.05 -8.60 -6.92
N ASP A 191 -9.46 -8.27 -8.14
CA ASP A 191 -10.86 -8.35 -8.58
C ASP A 191 -11.42 -9.78 -8.39
N SER A 192 -10.67 -10.79 -8.81
CA SER A 192 -11.03 -12.18 -8.58
C SER A 192 -11.20 -12.51 -7.09
N ILE A 193 -10.31 -12.01 -6.22
CA ILE A 193 -10.42 -12.19 -4.78
C ILE A 193 -11.71 -11.56 -4.24
N ILE A 194 -12.02 -10.33 -4.65
CA ILE A 194 -13.23 -9.62 -4.22
C ILE A 194 -14.49 -10.40 -4.63
N ASN A 195 -14.57 -10.81 -5.90
CA ASN A 195 -15.70 -11.57 -6.44
C ASN A 195 -15.90 -12.92 -5.73
N ASN A 196 -14.81 -13.60 -5.37
CA ASN A 196 -14.86 -14.84 -4.60
C ASN A 196 -15.38 -14.64 -3.16
N ILE A 197 -14.95 -13.54 -2.51
CA ILE A 197 -15.43 -13.18 -1.17
C ILE A 197 -16.93 -12.87 -1.21
N GLU A 198 -17.39 -12.12 -2.21
CA GLU A 198 -18.82 -11.79 -2.38
C GLU A 198 -19.67 -13.03 -2.61
N SER A 199 -19.25 -13.90 -3.54
CA SER A 199 -19.93 -15.16 -3.85
C SER A 199 -20.08 -16.06 -2.62
N THR A 200 -19.04 -16.15 -1.79
CA THR A 200 -19.06 -16.92 -0.54
C THR A 200 -20.05 -16.34 0.47
N ASN A 201 -20.13 -15.01 0.60
CA ASN A 201 -21.08 -14.37 1.51
C ASN A 201 -22.54 -14.62 1.07
N VAL A 202 -22.80 -14.57 -0.23
CA VAL A 202 -24.11 -14.84 -0.81
C VAL A 202 -24.54 -16.27 -0.47
N GLN A 203 -23.70 -17.26 -0.73
CA GLN A 203 -23.98 -18.67 -0.41
C GLN A 203 -24.26 -18.88 1.10
N GLN A 204 -23.47 -18.29 1.99
CA GLN A 204 -23.68 -18.40 3.44
C GLN A 204 -25.01 -17.78 3.90
N SER A 205 -25.47 -16.70 3.25
CA SER A 205 -26.76 -16.07 3.58
C SER A 205 -27.96 -16.93 3.16
N PHE A 206 -27.87 -17.59 2.00
CA PHE A 206 -28.89 -18.54 1.53
C PHE A 206 -29.02 -19.77 2.46
N VAL A 207 -27.89 -20.36 2.88
CA VAL A 207 -27.90 -21.51 3.80
C VAL A 207 -28.51 -21.15 5.17
N LYS A 208 -28.18 -19.97 5.71
CA LYS A 208 -28.78 -19.50 6.98
C LYS A 208 -30.29 -19.28 6.87
N LYS A 209 -30.76 -18.73 5.75
CA LYS A 209 -32.20 -18.49 5.51
C LYS A 209 -32.98 -19.80 5.32
N ALA A 210 -32.38 -20.81 4.69
CA ALA A 210 -32.98 -22.14 4.57
C ALA A 210 -33.06 -22.87 5.92
N GLY A 211 -32.03 -22.76 6.77
CA GLY A 211 -32.01 -23.37 8.10
C GLY A 211 -32.96 -22.74 9.14
N SER A 212 -33.41 -21.50 8.92
CA SER A 212 -34.40 -20.83 9.79
C SER A 212 -35.86 -21.11 9.43
N VAL A 213 -36.13 -21.74 8.28
CA VAL A 213 -37.49 -22.09 7.82
C VAL A 213 -37.89 -23.51 8.26
N LEU A 214 -36.97 -24.26 8.87
CA LEU A 214 -37.18 -25.63 9.36
C LEU A 214 -37.28 -25.74 10.90
N LYS A 215 -37.75 -24.68 11.58
CA LYS A 215 -38.07 -24.71 13.02
C LYS A 215 -39.48 -24.20 13.28
#